data_AF-A0A3M7NLE8-F1
#
_entry.id   AF-A0A3M7NLE8-F1
#
_cell.length_a   1.000
_cell.length_b   1.000
_cell.length_c   1.000
_cell.angle_alpha   90.00
_cell.angle_beta   90.00
_cell.angle_gamma   90.00
#
_symmetry.space_group_name_H-M   'P 1'
#
loop_
_entity.id
_entity.type
_entity.pdbx_description
1 polymer ?
#
loop_
_entity_poly.entity_id
_entity_poly.type
_entity_poly.pdbx_seq_one_letter_code
_entity_poly.pdbx_strand_id
1 'polypeptide(L)'
;MTPIIIDDQAELKSLFAYIAESAQEEKTQLVFIDLEGVNLGRLGTVAIIQLLVPPSPIVHLIDIHVLGAKAFEVTTDDATSLKSILESKTIFKLGVTVAGVIDLQVIEYATRQPSGRFVNGLAKCIENDLPYTPGWSLIKTNGRRLFAPECGGKYEVFRERPLVAGMVKYGTASKI
;
A
#
# COMPACT_ATOMS: atom_id res chain seq x y z
N MET A 1 -13.60 -4.16 5.44
CA MET A 1 -13.83 -2.69 5.47
C MET A 1 -13.77 -2.17 4.05
N THR A 2 -14.51 -1.12 3.71
CA THR A 2 -14.50 -0.56 2.34
C THR A 2 -13.32 0.39 2.20
N PRO A 3 -12.45 0.22 1.18
CA PRO A 3 -11.37 1.17 0.93
C PRO A 3 -11.95 2.50 0.41
N ILE A 4 -11.19 3.57 0.60
CA ILE A 4 -11.45 4.85 -0.06
C ILE A 4 -10.54 4.94 -1.28
N ILE A 5 -11.10 5.10 -2.48
CA ILE A 5 -10.34 5.40 -3.68
C ILE A 5 -10.18 6.91 -3.73
N ILE A 6 -8.94 7.38 -3.89
CA ILE A 6 -8.61 8.80 -4.00
C ILE A 6 -8.13 9.04 -5.42
N ASP A 7 -8.94 9.72 -6.22
CA ASP A 7 -8.64 10.04 -7.62
C ASP A 7 -8.71 11.55 -7.92
N ASP A 8 -8.93 12.38 -6.90
CA ASP A 8 -8.92 13.83 -6.97
C ASP A 8 -7.96 14.51 -5.96
N GLN A 9 -7.70 15.80 -6.19
CA GLN A 9 -6.74 16.58 -5.39
C GLN A 9 -7.28 17.00 -4.02
N ALA A 10 -8.59 17.18 -3.87
CA ALA A 10 -9.19 17.59 -2.61
C ALA A 10 -9.07 16.45 -1.58
N GLU A 11 -9.43 15.24 -1.98
CA GLU A 11 -9.29 14.04 -1.15
C GLU A 11 -7.82 13.72 -0.83
N LEU A 12 -6.89 13.92 -1.78
CA LEU A 12 -5.45 13.82 -1.50
C LEU A 12 -5.01 14.77 -0.38
N LYS A 13 -5.40 16.04 -0.46
CA LYS A 13 -5.05 17.04 0.57
C LYS A 13 -5.64 16.66 1.92
N SER A 14 -6.88 16.19 1.96
CA SER A 14 -7.50 15.70 3.20
C SER A 14 -6.72 14.52 3.80
N LEU A 15 -6.28 13.55 2.98
CA LEU A 15 -5.46 12.44 3.45
C LEU A 15 -4.10 12.92 3.98
N PHE A 16 -3.42 13.83 3.28
CA PHE A 16 -2.11 14.33 3.70
C PHE A 16 -2.20 15.14 4.99
N ALA A 17 -3.23 15.97 5.14
CA ALA A 17 -3.47 16.70 6.38
C ALA A 17 -3.71 15.75 7.55
N TYR A 18 -4.53 14.71 7.35
CA TYR A 18 -4.77 13.67 8.35
C TYR A 18 -3.47 12.95 8.77
N ILE A 19 -2.62 12.59 7.80
CA ILE A 19 -1.32 11.98 8.08
C ILE A 19 -0.43 12.94 8.86
N ALA A 20 -0.33 14.21 8.46
CA ALA A 20 0.50 15.21 9.12
C ALA A 20 0.06 15.49 10.56
N GLU A 21 -1.24 15.62 10.80
CA GLU A 21 -1.83 15.82 12.13
C GLU A 21 -1.52 14.62 13.03
N SER A 22 -1.74 13.40 12.53
CA SER A 22 -1.40 12.16 13.25
C SER A 22 0.10 12.05 13.59
N ALA A 23 0.98 12.71 12.82
CA ALA A 23 2.43 12.74 13.06
C ALA A 23 2.83 13.67 14.22
N GLN A 24 2.01 14.68 14.53
CA GLN A 24 2.31 15.68 15.54
C GLN A 24 1.90 15.23 16.95
N GLU A 25 0.88 14.37 17.05
CA GLU A 25 0.35 13.88 18.32
C GLU A 25 1.19 12.76 18.96
N GLU A 26 1.96 11.99 18.17
CA GLU A 26 2.84 10.92 18.65
C GLU A 26 4.29 11.06 18.15
N LYS A 27 5.26 10.69 18.99
CA LYS A 27 6.71 10.85 18.73
C LYS A 27 7.23 10.08 17.49
N THR A 28 6.41 9.20 16.94
CA THR A 28 6.74 8.29 15.86
C THR A 28 5.47 7.84 15.13
N GLN A 29 5.30 8.22 13.86
CA GLN A 29 4.15 7.78 13.07
C GLN A 29 4.49 6.52 12.26
N LEU A 30 3.55 5.58 12.16
CA LEU A 30 3.68 4.39 11.31
C LEU A 30 2.66 4.45 10.16
N VAL A 31 3.09 4.14 8.94
CA VAL A 31 2.22 4.03 7.76
C VAL A 31 2.55 2.73 7.03
N PHE A 32 1.54 1.94 6.69
CA PHE A 32 1.73 0.76 5.83
C PHE A 32 1.50 1.15 4.38
N ILE A 33 2.40 0.70 3.50
CA ILE A 33 2.43 1.09 2.09
C ILE A 33 2.48 -0.13 1.18
N ASP A 34 1.67 -0.16 0.12
CA ASP A 34 1.87 -1.03 -1.05
C ASP A 34 1.90 -0.23 -2.32
N LEU A 35 2.55 -0.82 -3.34
CA LEU A 35 2.51 -0.32 -4.70
C LEU A 35 1.97 -1.42 -5.60
N GLU A 36 1.03 -1.05 -6.46
CA GLU A 36 0.49 -1.93 -7.47
C GLU A 36 0.59 -1.29 -8.85
N GLY A 37 0.85 -2.10 -9.87
CA GLY A 37 1.04 -1.58 -11.22
C GLY A 37 1.55 -2.61 -12.21
N VAL A 38 2.16 -2.11 -13.29
CA VAL A 38 2.64 -2.92 -14.42
C VAL A 38 4.16 -2.98 -14.37
N ASN A 39 4.70 -4.20 -14.32
CA ASN A 39 6.14 -4.48 -14.33
C ASN A 39 6.92 -3.60 -13.33
N LEU A 40 6.44 -3.53 -12.08
CA LEU A 40 6.98 -2.66 -11.03
C LEU A 40 8.52 -2.71 -10.96
N GLY A 41 9.13 -1.54 -10.79
CA GLY A 41 10.57 -1.35 -10.84
C GLY A 41 10.91 -0.06 -11.58
N ARG A 42 12.20 0.14 -11.92
CA ARG A 42 12.69 1.39 -12.53
C ARG A 42 12.10 1.69 -13.92
N LEU A 43 11.69 0.64 -14.63
CA LEU A 43 11.15 0.72 -16.00
C LEU A 43 9.65 0.41 -16.04
N GLY A 44 9.04 0.19 -14.88
CA GLY A 44 7.62 -0.10 -14.75
C GLY A 44 6.79 1.15 -14.50
N THR A 45 5.51 0.93 -14.21
CA THR A 45 4.58 1.98 -13.83
C THR A 45 3.84 1.61 -12.56
N VAL A 46 3.78 2.53 -11.60
CA VAL A 46 2.86 2.45 -10.46
C VAL A 46 1.50 2.97 -10.92
N ALA A 47 0.45 2.20 -10.66
CA ALA A 47 -0.93 2.57 -10.99
C ALA A 47 -1.74 2.91 -9.74
N ILE A 48 -1.49 2.24 -8.62
CA ILE A 48 -2.14 2.47 -7.33
C ILE A 48 -1.09 2.48 -6.21
N ILE A 49 -1.23 3.43 -5.28
CA ILE A 49 -0.52 3.40 -4.00
C ILE A 49 -1.55 3.14 -2.90
N GLN A 50 -1.27 2.17 -2.04
CA GLN A 50 -2.15 1.80 -0.94
C GLN A 50 -1.53 2.35 0.36
N LEU A 51 -2.30 3.13 1.12
CA LEU A 51 -1.87 3.67 2.42
C LEU A 51 -2.85 3.25 3.52
N LEU A 52 -2.32 2.72 4.61
CA LEU A 52 -3.06 2.48 5.85
C LEU A 52 -2.32 3.19 6.99
N VAL A 53 -3.05 4.00 7.75
CA VAL A 53 -2.53 4.84 8.83
C VAL A 53 -3.22 4.42 10.14
N PRO A 54 -2.56 3.64 11.01
CA PRO A 54 -3.11 3.26 12.30
C PRO A 54 -3.43 4.49 13.18
N PRO A 55 -4.40 4.37 14.10
CA PRO A 55 -5.23 3.19 14.36
C PRO A 55 -6.38 3.01 13.36
N SER A 56 -6.52 3.90 12.36
CA SER A 56 -7.57 3.77 11.36
C SER A 56 -7.40 2.47 10.55
N PRO A 57 -8.44 1.62 10.49
CA PRO A 57 -8.43 0.40 9.70
C PRO A 57 -8.73 0.64 8.19
N ILE A 58 -8.81 1.90 7.76
CA ILE A 58 -9.20 2.28 6.40
C ILE A 58 -7.96 2.31 5.49
N VAL A 59 -8.00 1.51 4.43
CA VAL A 59 -7.02 1.56 3.34
C VAL A 59 -7.44 2.61 2.32
N HIS A 60 -6.54 3.55 2.04
CA HIS A 60 -6.68 4.55 0.99
C HIS A 60 -5.95 4.06 -0.27
N LEU A 61 -6.68 3.95 -1.39
CA LEU A 61 -6.15 3.58 -2.69
C LEU A 61 -5.97 4.86 -3.52
N ILE A 62 -4.76 5.41 -3.50
CA ILE A 62 -4.41 6.58 -4.30
C ILE A 62 -4.25 6.15 -5.75
N ASP A 63 -5.09 6.71 -6.62
CA ASP A 63 -5.13 6.39 -8.03
C ASP A 63 -4.06 7.18 -8.81
N ILE A 64 -2.83 6.65 -8.82
CA ILE A 64 -1.71 7.24 -9.55
C ILE A 64 -1.96 7.27 -11.06
N HIS A 65 -2.73 6.31 -11.59
CA HIS A 65 -3.05 6.31 -13.01
C HIS A 65 -3.92 7.51 -13.41
N VAL A 66 -4.90 7.89 -12.58
CA VAL A 66 -5.77 9.06 -12.81
C VAL A 66 -5.07 10.36 -12.45
N LEU A 67 -4.43 10.42 -11.28
CA LEU A 67 -3.80 11.63 -10.75
C LEU A 67 -2.50 11.99 -11.47
N GLY A 68 -1.75 11.00 -11.95
CA GLY A 68 -0.45 11.19 -12.58
C GLY A 68 0.54 11.96 -11.68
N ALA A 69 1.22 12.96 -12.23
CA ALA A 69 2.17 13.78 -11.49
C ALA A 69 1.54 14.54 -10.31
N LYS A 70 0.24 14.89 -10.41
CA LYS A 70 -0.47 15.63 -9.35
C LYS A 70 -0.49 14.88 -8.02
N ALA A 71 -0.44 13.55 -8.03
CA ALA A 71 -0.34 12.75 -6.81
C ALA A 71 0.89 13.09 -5.95
N PHE A 72 1.95 13.60 -6.58
CA PHE A 72 3.22 13.94 -5.92
C PHE A 72 3.47 15.44 -5.80
N GLU A 73 2.81 16.26 -6.62
CA GLU A 73 2.96 17.72 -6.65
C GLU A 73 1.98 18.45 -5.73
N VAL A 74 0.83 17.84 -5.44
CA VAL A 74 -0.17 18.42 -4.54
C VAL A 74 0.38 18.53 -3.12
N THR A 75 0.19 19.70 -2.53
CA THR A 75 0.49 19.96 -1.13
C THR A 75 -0.73 20.48 -0.36
N THR A 76 -0.73 20.20 0.93
CA THR A 76 -1.49 20.94 1.95
C THR A 76 -0.87 22.31 2.21
N ASP A 77 -1.53 23.12 3.05
CA ASP A 77 -1.10 24.50 3.37
C ASP A 77 0.23 24.54 4.14
N ASP A 78 0.56 23.49 4.89
CA ASP A 78 1.84 23.29 5.58
C ASP A 78 2.92 22.65 4.68
N ALA A 79 2.68 22.59 3.37
CA ALA A 79 3.53 21.98 2.35
C ALA A 79 3.71 20.45 2.48
N THR A 80 2.84 19.75 3.21
CA THR A 80 2.82 18.28 3.23
C THR A 80 2.33 17.71 1.89
N SER A 81 3.09 16.78 1.32
CA SER A 81 2.79 16.05 0.07
C SER A 81 3.03 14.56 0.25
N LEU A 82 2.57 13.73 -0.69
CA LEU A 82 2.94 12.33 -0.72
C LEU A 82 4.46 12.15 -0.74
N LYS A 83 5.18 12.99 -1.49
CA LYS A 83 6.65 12.96 -1.55
C LYS A 83 7.27 13.24 -0.18
N SER A 84 6.85 14.30 0.51
CA SER A 84 7.42 14.62 1.82
C SER A 84 7.09 13.57 2.89
N ILE A 85 5.89 12.98 2.84
CA ILE A 85 5.52 11.83 3.68
C ILE A 85 6.46 10.67 3.41
N LEU A 86 6.65 10.28 2.14
CA LEU A 86 7.53 9.18 1.73
C LEU A 86 9.01 9.44 2.10
N GLU A 87 9.48 10.67 2.02
CA GLU A 87 10.87 11.05 2.33
C GLU A 87 11.13 11.34 3.82
N SER A 88 10.07 11.43 4.65
CA SER A 88 10.20 11.70 6.08
C SER A 88 11.02 10.65 6.83
N LYS A 89 11.89 11.07 7.75
CA LYS A 89 12.62 10.15 8.64
C LYS A 89 11.86 9.80 9.92
N THR A 90 10.82 10.56 10.25
CA THR A 90 10.03 10.43 11.48
C THR A 90 8.73 9.67 11.27
N ILE A 91 8.26 9.62 10.01
CA ILE A 91 7.18 8.73 9.58
C ILE A 91 7.84 7.44 9.11
N PHE A 92 7.62 6.34 9.83
CA PHE A 92 8.07 5.02 9.44
C PHE A 92 7.10 4.38 8.44
N LYS A 93 7.66 3.77 7.39
CA LYS A 93 6.89 3.11 6.33
C LYS A 93 7.16 1.62 6.37
N LEU A 94 6.10 0.82 6.29
CA LEU A 94 6.21 -0.62 6.05
C LEU A 94 5.91 -0.93 4.58
N GLY A 95 6.91 -1.37 3.79
CA GLY A 95 6.67 -2.01 2.48
C GLY A 95 7.22 -1.37 1.18
N VAL A 96 8.07 -0.33 1.20
CA VAL A 96 8.68 0.26 -0.03
C VAL A 96 10.04 0.92 0.22
N THR A 97 10.87 1.13 -0.81
CA THR A 97 12.20 1.79 -0.70
C THR A 97 12.11 3.31 -0.66
N VAL A 98 12.12 3.89 0.54
CA VAL A 98 12.14 5.33 0.86
C VAL A 98 12.92 5.55 2.18
N ALA A 99 12.97 6.77 2.75
CA ALA A 99 13.59 6.97 4.06
C ALA A 99 12.65 6.53 5.20
N GLY A 100 13.22 6.01 6.30
CA GLY A 100 12.44 5.55 7.46
C GLY A 100 11.67 4.25 7.19
N VAL A 101 12.28 3.30 6.48
CA VAL A 101 11.59 2.07 6.07
C VAL A 101 11.86 0.94 7.04
N ILE A 102 10.78 0.23 7.34
CA ILE A 102 10.80 -1.06 7.99
C ILE A 102 10.29 -2.05 6.92
N ASP A 103 11.05 -3.10 6.62
CA ASP A 103 10.60 -4.13 5.68
C ASP A 103 10.13 -5.35 6.48
N LEU A 104 8.83 -5.61 6.47
CA LEU A 104 8.23 -6.69 7.25
C LEU A 104 8.74 -8.06 6.82
N GLN A 105 9.03 -8.26 5.53
CA GLN A 105 9.52 -9.54 5.03
C GLN A 105 10.96 -9.80 5.48
N VAL A 106 11.76 -8.73 5.62
CA VAL A 106 13.12 -8.80 6.19
C VAL A 106 13.08 -9.05 7.69
N ILE A 107 12.17 -8.41 8.43
CA ILE A 107 11.98 -8.68 9.86
C ILE A 107 11.55 -10.14 10.05
N GLU A 108 10.51 -10.60 9.34
CA GLU A 108 10.04 -11.99 9.43
C GLU A 108 11.17 -12.96 9.14
N TYR A 109 11.97 -12.71 8.10
CA TYR A 109 13.10 -13.56 7.78
C TYR A 109 14.15 -13.62 8.91
N ALA A 110 14.43 -12.47 9.54
CA ALA A 110 15.42 -12.37 10.61
C ALA A 110 14.93 -12.99 11.93
N THR A 111 13.62 -12.99 12.20
CA THR A 111 13.05 -13.48 13.47
C THR A 111 12.46 -14.88 13.38
N ARG A 112 12.15 -15.40 12.18
CA ARG A 112 11.52 -16.72 11.99
C ARG A 112 12.41 -17.84 12.50
N GLN A 113 11.78 -18.80 13.20
CA GLN A 113 12.39 -20.06 13.60
C GLN A 113 11.58 -21.26 13.07
N PRO A 114 12.23 -22.29 12.47
CA PRO A 114 13.65 -22.33 12.12
C PRO A 114 13.99 -21.32 11.01
N SER A 115 15.27 -20.95 10.92
CA SER A 115 15.73 -20.05 9.87
C SER A 115 15.50 -20.69 8.49
N GLY A 116 14.88 -19.93 7.59
CA GLY A 116 14.65 -20.38 6.21
C GLY A 116 15.73 -19.87 5.28
N ARG A 117 15.75 -20.38 4.04
CA ARG A 117 16.73 -19.98 3.02
C ARG A 117 16.33 -18.69 2.27
N PHE A 118 15.04 -18.37 2.22
CA PHE A 118 14.50 -17.25 1.46
C PHE A 118 13.52 -16.44 2.32
N VAL A 119 13.37 -15.15 2.00
CA VAL A 119 12.30 -14.31 2.55
C VAL A 119 10.93 -14.91 2.18
N ASN A 120 9.96 -14.83 3.08
CA ASN A 120 8.58 -15.14 2.72
C ASN A 120 7.97 -13.99 1.90
N GLY A 121 7.04 -14.32 1.01
CA GLY A 121 6.15 -13.31 0.44
C GLY A 121 5.27 -12.70 1.54
N LEU A 122 4.91 -11.42 1.42
CA LEU A 122 4.09 -10.71 2.42
C LEU A 122 2.84 -11.48 2.86
N ALA A 123 2.14 -12.11 1.92
CA ALA A 123 0.97 -12.94 2.22
C ALA A 123 1.29 -14.06 3.22
N LYS A 124 2.45 -14.71 3.05
CA LYS A 124 2.89 -15.79 3.94
C LYS A 124 3.40 -15.28 5.29
N CYS A 125 3.98 -14.07 5.34
CA CYS A 125 4.28 -13.40 6.61
C CYS A 125 2.97 -13.17 7.39
N ILE A 126 1.96 -12.60 6.75
CA ILE A 126 0.63 -12.36 7.36
C ILE A 126 0.00 -13.67 7.84
N GLU A 127 -0.04 -14.72 7.01
CA GLU A 127 -0.63 -16.01 7.39
C GLU A 127 0.03 -16.67 8.60
N ASN A 128 1.34 -16.49 8.78
CA ASN A 128 2.09 -17.11 9.85
C ASN A 128 2.09 -16.29 11.15
N ASP A 129 2.11 -14.96 11.03
CA ASP A 129 2.37 -14.06 12.14
C ASP A 129 1.11 -13.34 12.67
N LEU A 130 0.00 -13.36 11.91
CA LEU A 130 -1.26 -12.72 12.29
C LEU A 130 -2.39 -13.74 12.51
N PRO A 131 -3.40 -13.42 13.36
CA PRO A 131 -4.57 -14.27 13.53
C PRO A 131 -5.30 -14.53 12.21
N TYR A 132 -5.85 -15.74 12.08
CA TYR A 132 -6.61 -16.12 10.90
C TYR A 132 -7.77 -15.16 10.62
N THR A 133 -7.78 -14.58 9.42
CA THR A 133 -8.87 -13.72 8.94
C THR A 133 -9.74 -14.49 7.94
N PRO A 134 -11.01 -14.81 8.28
CA PRO A 134 -11.90 -15.55 7.40
C PRO A 134 -12.07 -14.89 6.03
N GLY A 135 -11.94 -15.67 4.96
CA GLY A 135 -12.16 -15.20 3.58
C GLY A 135 -11.00 -14.38 2.98
N TRP A 136 -9.96 -14.06 3.76
CA TRP A 136 -8.79 -13.31 3.29
C TRP A 136 -8.07 -14.01 2.13
N SER A 137 -7.80 -15.32 2.26
CA SER A 137 -7.13 -16.12 1.23
C SER A 137 -7.92 -16.19 -0.07
N LEU A 138 -9.26 -16.22 0.01
CA LEU A 138 -10.14 -16.20 -1.15
C LEU A 138 -10.08 -14.84 -1.86
N ILE A 139 -10.06 -13.72 -1.12
CA ILE A 139 -9.91 -12.38 -1.71
C ILE A 139 -8.56 -12.26 -2.42
N LYS A 140 -7.47 -12.68 -1.77
CA LYS A 140 -6.12 -12.66 -2.38
C LYS A 140 -6.05 -13.54 -3.63
N THR A 141 -6.64 -14.74 -3.59
CA THR A 141 -6.70 -15.65 -4.75
C THR A 141 -7.48 -15.05 -5.91
N ASN A 142 -8.66 -14.49 -5.63
CA ASN A 142 -9.51 -13.88 -6.66
C ASN A 142 -8.85 -12.65 -7.29
N GLY A 143 -8.23 -11.78 -6.49
CA GLY A 143 -7.48 -10.65 -7.02
C GLY A 143 -6.27 -11.08 -7.85
N ARG A 144 -5.50 -12.08 -7.38
CA ARG A 144 -4.35 -12.61 -8.13
C ARG A 144 -4.74 -13.12 -9.52
N ARG A 145 -5.89 -13.78 -9.66
CA ARG A 145 -6.41 -14.24 -10.96
C ARG A 145 -6.67 -13.11 -11.96
N LEU A 146 -6.91 -11.89 -11.48
CA LEU A 146 -7.18 -10.75 -12.35
C LEU A 146 -5.88 -10.17 -12.94
N PHE A 147 -4.79 -10.11 -12.17
CA PHE A 147 -3.57 -9.44 -12.61
C PHE A 147 -2.42 -10.36 -13.00
N ALA A 148 -2.35 -11.59 -12.46
CA ALA A 148 -1.20 -12.47 -12.65
C ALA A 148 -1.32 -13.27 -13.96
N PRO A 149 -0.39 -13.13 -14.92
CA PRO A 149 -0.45 -13.84 -16.20
C PRO A 149 -0.50 -15.36 -16.07
N GLU A 150 0.23 -15.92 -15.11
CA GLU A 150 0.22 -17.36 -14.81
C GLU A 150 -1.13 -17.89 -14.30
N CYS A 151 -2.05 -16.99 -13.92
CA CYS A 151 -3.42 -17.30 -13.53
C CYS A 151 -4.46 -16.90 -14.60
N GLY A 152 -4.03 -16.49 -15.79
CA GLY A 152 -4.90 -15.99 -16.87
C GLY A 152 -5.24 -14.51 -16.77
N GLY A 153 -4.63 -13.79 -15.83
CA GLY A 153 -4.77 -12.34 -15.66
C GLY A 153 -3.81 -11.53 -16.53
N LYS A 154 -3.81 -10.21 -16.33
CA LYS A 154 -2.87 -9.29 -16.99
C LYS A 154 -2.58 -8.10 -16.09
N TYR A 155 -1.32 -7.66 -15.99
CA TYR A 155 -0.95 -6.57 -15.09
C TYR A 155 -1.68 -5.25 -15.43
N GLU A 156 -2.07 -5.07 -16.69
CA GLU A 156 -2.79 -3.91 -17.19
C GLU A 156 -4.15 -3.71 -16.50
N VAL A 157 -4.70 -4.72 -15.81
CA VAL A 157 -5.93 -4.58 -15.01
C VAL A 157 -5.83 -3.47 -13.97
N PHE A 158 -4.63 -3.18 -13.46
CA PHE A 158 -4.40 -2.05 -12.52
C PHE A 158 -4.62 -0.68 -13.15
N ARG A 159 -4.63 -0.58 -14.48
CA ARG A 159 -4.83 0.65 -15.25
C ARG A 159 -6.25 0.78 -15.81
N GLU A 160 -7.07 -0.28 -15.74
CA GLU A 160 -8.46 -0.23 -16.23
C GLU A 160 -9.31 0.67 -15.32
N ARG A 161 -10.16 1.51 -15.92
CA ARG A 161 -11.06 2.42 -15.19
C ARG A 161 -12.53 2.24 -15.62
N PRO A 162 -13.48 2.19 -14.68
CA PRO A 162 -13.28 2.22 -13.21
C PRO A 162 -12.49 1.01 -12.71
N LEU A 163 -11.75 1.16 -11.59
CA LEU A 163 -10.94 0.07 -11.05
C LEU A 163 -11.83 -1.13 -10.76
N VAL A 164 -11.49 -2.29 -11.32
CA VAL A 164 -12.32 -3.49 -11.21
C VAL A 164 -12.56 -3.83 -9.74
N ALA A 165 -13.80 -4.11 -9.35
CA ALA A 165 -14.18 -4.31 -7.95
C ALA A 165 -13.38 -5.40 -7.23
N GLY A 166 -12.92 -6.42 -7.96
CA GLY A 166 -12.01 -7.45 -7.43
C GLY A 166 -10.64 -6.91 -7.03
N MET A 167 -10.11 -5.91 -7.77
CA MET A 167 -8.85 -5.24 -7.48
C MET A 167 -8.98 -4.28 -6.29
N VAL A 168 -10.11 -3.58 -6.18
CA VAL A 168 -10.44 -2.76 -5.01
C VAL A 168 -10.42 -3.61 -3.73
N LYS A 169 -11.10 -4.78 -3.77
CA LYS A 169 -11.09 -5.74 -2.65
C LYS A 169 -9.70 -6.32 -2.39
N TYR A 170 -8.96 -6.65 -3.44
CA TYR A 170 -7.59 -7.15 -3.31
C TYR A 170 -6.69 -6.18 -2.56
N GLY A 171 -6.74 -4.89 -2.88
CA GLY A 171 -5.93 -3.87 -2.20
C GLY A 171 -6.19 -3.79 -0.70
N THR A 172 -7.45 -3.98 -0.26
CA THR A 172 -7.74 -4.02 1.19
C THR A 172 -7.18 -5.24 1.90
N ALA A 173 -7.10 -6.38 1.21
CA ALA A 173 -6.60 -7.62 1.82
C ALA A 173 -5.07 -7.64 1.95
N SER A 174 -4.34 -6.77 1.26
CA SER A 174 -2.86 -6.77 1.33
C SER A 174 -2.28 -6.17 2.62
N LYS A 175 -3.11 -5.51 3.46
CA LYS A 175 -2.66 -4.74 4.65
C LYS A 175 -3.30 -5.20 5.98
N ILE A 176 -3.89 -6.39 5.98
CA ILE A 176 -4.52 -7.01 7.17
C ILE A 176 -3.51 -7.87 7.90
#